data_AF-A0A915AI22-F1
#
_entry.id   AF-A0A915AI22-F1
#
_cell.length_a   1.000
_cell.length_b   1.000
_cell.length_c   1.000
_cell.angle_alpha   90.00
_cell.angle_beta   90.00
_cell.angle_gamma   90.00
#
_symmetry.space_group_name_H-M   'P 1'
#
loop_
_entity.id
_entity.type
_entity.pdbx_description
1 polymer ?
#
loop_
_entity_poly.entity_id
_entity_poly.type
_entity_poly.pdbx_seq_one_letter_code
_entity_poly.pdbx_strand_id
1 'polypeptide(L)'
;GDVLSTTCVFETLNKDNFTWGGYGIEDEMCVNYIHYYPASDVEVCKSAIDNSTLREFFKQMGINPTMKINEMYKAVKWTAERYSDLQELFNVGDLNVHCLQHDADPFPDHPTGWEHVPQPEIRVGPFDKMRPPFECPAVND
;
A
#
# COMPACT_ATOMS: atom_id res chain seq x y z
N GLY A 1 -8.59 7.27 -16.30
CA GLY A 1 -9.01 5.87 -16.46
C GLY A 1 -9.71 5.43 -15.19
N ASP A 2 -10.09 4.16 -15.13
CA ASP A 2 -10.66 3.57 -13.92
C ASP A 2 -9.53 3.22 -12.93
N VAL A 3 -9.91 3.02 -11.66
CA VAL A 3 -9.00 2.64 -10.57
C VAL A 3 -9.34 1.22 -10.12
N LEU A 4 -8.34 0.35 -10.08
CA LEU A 4 -8.48 -0.98 -9.49
C LEU A 4 -7.97 -0.95 -8.05
N SER A 5 -8.89 -1.03 -7.10
CA SER A 5 -8.56 -1.15 -5.67
C SER A 5 -8.59 -2.63 -5.26
N THR A 6 -7.57 -3.08 -4.54
CA THR A 6 -7.49 -4.44 -3.98
C THR A 6 -7.22 -4.32 -2.49
N THR A 7 -8.10 -4.90 -1.67
CA THR A 7 -7.96 -4.91 -0.21
C THR A 7 -7.85 -6.35 0.29
N CYS A 8 -6.86 -6.60 1.14
CA CYS A 8 -6.68 -7.86 1.84
C CYS A 8 -6.84 -7.63 3.34
N VAL A 9 -7.58 -8.52 4.00
CA VAL A 9 -7.80 -8.48 5.46
C VAL A 9 -6.97 -9.58 6.09
N PHE A 10 -6.10 -9.21 7.02
CA PHE A 10 -5.18 -10.12 7.68
C PHE A 10 -5.55 -10.33 9.14
N GLU A 11 -5.33 -11.55 9.64
CA GLU A 11 -5.43 -11.86 11.07
C GLU A 11 -4.04 -12.18 11.63
N THR A 12 -3.59 -11.38 12.59
CA THR A 12 -2.27 -11.53 13.23
C THR A 12 -2.38 -11.88 14.71
N LEU A 13 -3.54 -12.37 15.17
CA LEU A 13 -3.79 -12.73 16.58
C LEU A 13 -2.85 -13.82 17.12
N ASN A 14 -2.31 -14.65 16.23
CA ASN A 14 -1.35 -15.71 16.55
C ASN A 14 0.12 -15.31 16.28
N LYS A 15 0.40 -14.03 16.00
CA LYS A 15 1.75 -13.51 15.72
C LYS A 15 2.22 -12.63 16.87
N ASP A 16 3.42 -12.91 17.38
CA ASP A 16 4.05 -12.10 18.44
C ASP A 16 4.78 -10.86 17.91
N ASN A 17 5.15 -10.86 16.62
CA ASN A 17 5.91 -9.81 15.97
C ASN A 17 5.11 -9.19 14.82
N PHE A 18 5.42 -7.94 14.49
CA PHE A 18 4.86 -7.27 13.32
C PHE A 18 5.17 -8.08 12.04
N THR A 19 4.16 -8.25 11.19
CA THR A 19 4.26 -8.96 9.91
C THR A 19 4.21 -7.94 8.78
N TRP A 20 5.16 -7.98 7.85
CA TRP A 20 5.27 -7.04 6.72
C TRP A 20 5.17 -7.78 5.38
N GLY A 21 5.06 -7.01 4.30
CA GLY A 21 5.02 -7.57 2.94
C GLY A 21 6.37 -8.16 2.51
N GLY A 22 6.38 -9.38 2.00
CA GLY A 22 7.63 -10.06 1.61
C GLY A 22 7.42 -11.42 0.96
N TYR A 23 8.53 -12.14 0.73
CA TYR A 23 8.54 -13.47 0.10
C TYR A 23 8.79 -14.62 1.10
N GLY A 24 9.04 -14.29 2.36
CA GLY A 24 9.26 -15.26 3.43
C GLY A 24 7.98 -15.96 3.87
N ILE A 25 8.13 -17.08 4.58
CA ILE A 25 7.02 -17.88 5.11
C ILE A 25 6.25 -17.12 6.21
N GLU A 26 6.94 -16.22 6.90
CA GLU A 26 6.38 -15.37 7.96
C GLU A 26 6.03 -13.96 7.45
N ASP A 27 6.18 -13.71 6.14
CA ASP A 27 5.79 -12.46 5.51
C ASP A 27 4.39 -12.60 4.89
N GLU A 28 3.73 -11.49 4.59
CA GLU A 28 2.42 -11.48 3.93
C GLU A 28 2.48 -10.97 2.50
N MET A 29 1.45 -11.29 1.72
CA MET A 29 1.26 -10.79 0.35
C MET A 29 -0.21 -10.41 0.11
N CYS A 30 -0.44 -9.36 -0.67
CA CYS A 30 -1.77 -9.02 -1.19
C CYS A 30 -1.71 -8.96 -2.72
N VAL A 31 -2.23 -9.99 -3.40
CA VAL A 31 -2.11 -10.16 -4.85
C VAL A 31 -3.43 -10.65 -5.42
N ASN A 32 -3.84 -10.08 -6.57
CA ASN A 32 -4.97 -10.53 -7.34
C ASN A 32 -4.54 -10.77 -8.79
N TYR A 33 -4.62 -12.03 -9.26
CA TYR A 33 -4.31 -12.39 -10.64
C TYR A 33 -5.58 -12.32 -11.50
N ILE A 34 -5.63 -11.35 -12.40
CA ILE A 34 -6.80 -11.08 -13.24
C ILE A 34 -6.55 -11.64 -14.65
N HIS A 35 -7.43 -12.53 -15.10
CA HIS A 35 -7.48 -12.95 -16.50
C HIS A 35 -8.44 -12.04 -17.26
N TYR A 36 -7.98 -11.35 -18.29
CA TYR A 36 -8.78 -10.37 -19.05
C TYR A 36 -8.53 -10.47 -20.56
N TYR A 37 -9.41 -9.82 -21.34
CA TYR A 37 -9.25 -9.63 -22.77
C TYR A 37 -9.81 -8.25 -23.19
N PRO A 38 -9.30 -7.62 -24.27
CA PRO A 38 -8.15 -8.06 -25.08
C PRO A 38 -6.84 -8.02 -24.28
N ALA A 39 -5.83 -8.76 -24.75
CA ALA A 39 -4.49 -8.69 -24.18
C ALA A 39 -3.98 -7.23 -24.23
N SER A 40 -3.27 -6.83 -23.16
CA SER A 40 -2.68 -5.51 -22.99
C SER A 40 -1.27 -5.71 -22.45
N ASP A 41 -0.37 -4.78 -22.74
CA ASP A 41 1.05 -4.88 -22.36
C ASP A 41 1.27 -4.74 -20.84
N VAL A 42 0.25 -4.34 -20.07
CA VAL A 42 0.33 -4.23 -18.60
C VAL A 42 0.35 -5.62 -17.96
N GLU A 43 1.41 -5.90 -17.19
CA GLU A 43 1.55 -7.17 -16.47
C GLU A 43 1.44 -6.98 -14.96
N VAL A 44 2.07 -5.93 -14.44
CA VAL A 44 2.05 -5.63 -13.00
C VAL A 44 1.45 -4.25 -12.79
N CYS A 45 0.38 -4.18 -12.01
CA CYS A 45 -0.18 -2.96 -11.46
C CYS A 45 -0.23 -3.12 -9.94
N LYS A 46 0.73 -2.52 -9.24
CA LYS A 46 0.78 -2.53 -7.78
C LYS A 46 1.21 -1.19 -7.23
N SER A 47 0.92 -0.95 -5.97
CA SER A 47 1.35 0.23 -5.24
C SER A 47 1.88 -0.15 -3.86
N ALA A 48 2.71 0.73 -3.30
CA ALA A 48 3.14 0.71 -1.91
C ALA A 48 3.21 2.15 -1.41
N ILE A 49 3.14 2.35 -0.09
CA ILE A 49 3.38 3.66 0.52
C ILE A 49 4.72 4.23 0.06
N ASP A 50 4.78 5.55 -0.13
CA ASP A 50 6.04 6.19 -0.47
C ASP A 50 7.09 6.00 0.64
N ASN A 51 8.32 5.68 0.22
CA ASN A 51 9.44 5.39 1.10
C ASN A 51 9.83 6.60 1.95
N SER A 52 9.73 7.82 1.43
CA SER A 52 10.10 9.03 2.18
C SER A 52 9.06 9.33 3.25
N THR A 53 7.77 9.21 2.90
CA THR A 53 6.63 9.35 3.81
C THR A 53 6.69 8.34 4.95
N LEU A 54 6.92 7.05 4.63
CA LEU A 54 7.03 6.01 5.64
C LEU A 54 8.24 6.21 6.57
N ARG A 55 9.38 6.66 6.04
CA ARG A 55 10.57 6.94 6.87
C ARG A 55 10.35 8.13 7.80
N GLU A 56 9.67 9.18 7.35
CA GLU A 56 9.35 10.33 8.20
C GLU A 56 8.40 9.92 9.34
N PHE A 57 7.40 9.07 9.06
CA PHE A 57 6.54 8.47 10.09
C PHE A 57 7.35 7.77 11.19
N PHE A 58 8.28 6.89 10.81
CA PHE A 58 9.13 6.22 11.80
C PHE A 58 10.04 7.18 12.58
N LYS A 59 10.56 8.20 11.90
CA LYS A 59 11.40 9.22 12.52
C LYS A 59 10.64 10.03 13.56
N GLN A 60 9.36 10.34 13.34
CA GLN A 60 8.49 10.99 14.33
C GLN A 60 8.31 10.14 15.60
N MET A 61 8.43 8.80 15.48
CA MET A 61 8.43 7.88 16.62
C MET A 61 9.81 7.72 17.29
N GLY A 62 10.81 8.49 16.88
CA GLY A 62 12.18 8.43 17.40
C GLY A 62 13.01 7.27 16.85
N ILE A 63 12.57 6.62 15.77
CA ILE A 63 13.32 5.54 15.11
C ILE A 63 14.35 6.14 14.15
N ASN A 64 15.53 5.53 14.07
CA ASN A 64 16.59 6.00 13.18
C ASN A 64 16.19 5.81 11.69
N PRO A 65 16.06 6.88 10.88
CA PRO A 65 15.58 6.81 9.51
C PRO A 65 16.58 6.18 8.53
N THR A 66 17.82 5.92 8.92
CA THR A 66 18.83 5.28 8.05
C THR A 66 18.77 3.76 8.06
N MET A 67 18.00 3.17 8.97
CA MET A 67 17.81 1.72 9.06
C MET A 67 17.07 1.16 7.84
N LYS A 68 17.05 -0.17 7.71
CA LYS A 68 16.16 -0.82 6.74
C LYS A 68 14.72 -0.71 7.25
N ILE A 69 13.76 -0.57 6.34
CA ILE A 69 12.34 -0.38 6.69
C ILE A 69 11.82 -1.52 7.58
N ASN A 70 12.16 -2.78 7.27
CA ASN A 70 11.78 -3.93 8.09
C ASN A 70 12.36 -3.87 9.52
N GLU A 71 13.57 -3.32 9.70
CA GLU A 71 14.17 -3.09 11.01
C GLU A 71 13.47 -1.95 11.75
N MET A 72 12.97 -0.93 11.05
CA MET A 72 12.15 0.13 11.65
C MET A 72 10.85 -0.45 12.21
N TYR A 73 10.12 -1.27 11.44
CA TYR A 73 8.90 -1.94 11.91
C TYR A 73 9.15 -2.77 13.17
N LYS A 74 10.31 -3.45 13.27
CA LYS A 74 10.71 -4.23 14.45
C LYS A 74 11.09 -3.36 15.65
N ALA A 75 11.64 -2.17 15.41
CA ALA A 75 12.08 -1.25 16.46
C ALA A 75 10.91 -0.49 17.11
N VAL A 76 9.78 -0.37 16.42
CA VAL A 76 8.59 0.28 16.97
C VAL A 76 7.96 -0.59 18.06
N LYS A 77 7.74 0.03 19.24
CA LYS A 77 6.79 -0.50 20.22
C LYS A 77 5.38 -0.18 19.75
N TRP A 78 4.67 -1.19 19.25
CA TRP A 78 3.33 -1.02 18.72
C TRP A 78 2.29 -0.87 19.84
N THR A 79 1.51 0.21 19.77
CA THR A 79 0.36 0.51 20.63
C THR A 79 -0.86 0.72 19.75
N ALA A 80 -2.07 0.65 20.32
CA ALA A 80 -3.30 0.91 19.57
C ALA A 80 -3.29 2.28 18.85
N GLU A 81 -2.75 3.30 19.51
CA GLU A 81 -2.57 4.65 18.94
C GLU A 81 -1.64 4.63 17.71
N ARG A 82 -0.45 4.04 17.84
CA ARG A 82 0.51 3.95 16.71
C ARG A 82 0.00 3.12 15.55
N TYR A 83 -0.84 2.11 15.81
CA TYR A 83 -1.52 1.37 14.76
C TYR A 83 -2.54 2.25 14.04
N SER A 84 -3.32 3.05 14.77
CA SER A 84 -4.25 4.02 14.19
C SER A 84 -3.50 5.04 13.32
N ASP A 85 -2.37 5.57 13.81
CA ASP A 85 -1.55 6.52 13.04
C ASP A 85 -0.99 5.87 11.76
N LEU A 86 -0.57 4.60 11.83
CA LEU A 86 -0.11 3.85 10.65
C LEU A 86 -1.24 3.63 9.64
N GLN A 87 -2.45 3.34 10.12
CA GLN A 87 -3.61 3.21 9.25
C GLN A 87 -3.92 4.53 8.55
N GLU A 88 -3.88 5.65 9.28
CA GLU A 88 -4.07 6.98 8.69
C GLU A 88 -3.01 7.27 7.62
N LEU A 89 -1.73 6.99 7.91
CA LEU A 89 -0.63 7.12 6.95
C LEU A 89 -0.93 6.35 5.65
N PHE A 90 -1.42 5.11 5.73
CA PHE A 90 -1.75 4.31 4.55
C PHE A 90 -3.00 4.78 3.81
N ASN A 91 -3.89 5.54 4.45
CA ASN A 91 -5.09 6.08 3.80
C ASN A 91 -4.83 7.39 3.06
N VAL A 92 -3.82 8.17 3.48
CA VAL A 92 -3.58 9.52 2.95
C VAL A 92 -2.23 9.69 2.26
N GLY A 93 -1.25 8.84 2.57
CA GLY A 93 0.10 9.00 2.07
C GLY A 93 0.24 8.67 0.58
N ASP A 94 1.13 9.39 -0.09
CA ASP A 94 1.49 9.16 -1.49
C ASP A 94 2.04 7.74 -1.71
N LEU A 95 1.94 7.28 -2.95
CA LEU A 95 2.26 5.93 -3.36
C LEU A 95 3.46 5.89 -4.30
N ASN A 96 4.29 4.87 -4.14
CA ASN A 96 5.17 4.41 -5.20
C ASN A 96 4.43 3.33 -5.99
N VAL A 97 4.24 3.57 -7.28
CA VAL A 97 3.44 2.73 -8.17
C VAL A 97 4.37 1.95 -9.07
N HIS A 98 4.08 0.67 -9.27
CA HIS A 98 4.74 -0.15 -10.28
C HIS A 98 3.69 -0.51 -11.31
N CYS A 99 3.69 0.26 -12.40
CA CYS A 99 2.94 -0.02 -13.62
C CYS A 99 3.94 -0.57 -14.64
N LEU A 100 4.07 -1.90 -14.69
CA LEU A 100 5.11 -2.57 -15.46
C LEU A 100 4.56 -3.32 -16.67
N GLN A 101 5.35 -3.30 -17.73
CA GLN A 101 5.14 -4.06 -18.95
C GLN A 101 5.63 -5.52 -18.80
N HIS A 102 5.43 -6.33 -19.84
CA HIS A 102 5.88 -7.74 -19.89
C HIS A 102 7.39 -7.95 -19.73
N ASP A 103 8.20 -6.95 -20.08
CA ASP A 103 9.65 -6.95 -19.90
C ASP A 103 10.10 -6.46 -18.52
N ALA A 104 9.14 -6.21 -17.62
CA ALA A 104 9.30 -5.62 -16.30
C ALA A 104 9.74 -4.14 -16.29
N ASP A 105 9.79 -3.47 -17.44
CA ASP A 105 10.05 -2.04 -17.51
C ASP A 105 8.80 -1.24 -17.15
N PRO A 106 8.93 -0.11 -16.45
CA PRO A 106 7.80 0.76 -16.18
C PRO A 106 7.27 1.38 -17.48
N PHE A 107 5.96 1.60 -17.55
CA PHE A 107 5.40 2.41 -18.64
C PHE A 107 6.04 3.81 -18.66
N PRO A 108 6.39 4.35 -19.83
CA PRO A 108 7.08 5.65 -19.92
C PRO A 108 6.15 6.83 -19.60
N ASP A 109 6.76 8.00 -19.46
CA ASP A 109 6.09 9.31 -19.45
C ASP A 109 5.06 9.57 -18.33
N HIS A 110 5.09 8.79 -17.23
CA HIS A 110 4.35 9.18 -16.03
C HIS A 110 4.93 10.50 -15.47
N PRO A 111 4.11 11.52 -15.15
CA PRO A 111 4.60 12.85 -14.74
C PRO A 111 5.57 12.85 -13.55
N THR A 112 5.44 11.85 -12.67
CA THR A 112 6.26 11.69 -11.47
C THR A 112 7.27 10.55 -11.56
N GLY A 113 7.39 9.89 -12.72
CA GLY A 113 8.22 8.68 -12.85
C GLY A 113 7.74 7.52 -11.98
N TRP A 114 6.44 7.47 -11.66
CA TRP A 114 5.78 6.51 -10.77
C TRP A 114 6.17 6.56 -9.29
N GLU A 115 6.93 7.57 -8.88
CA GLU A 115 7.21 7.86 -7.47
C GLU A 115 6.29 8.99 -6.98
N HIS A 116 6.02 9.05 -5.67
CA HIS A 116 5.20 10.10 -5.05
C HIS A 116 3.86 10.36 -5.76
N VAL A 117 3.20 9.28 -6.21
CA VAL A 117 1.91 9.35 -6.88
C VAL A 117 0.82 9.57 -5.84
N PRO A 118 0.01 10.63 -5.93
CA PRO A 118 -1.09 10.84 -5.00
C PRO A 118 -2.05 9.65 -4.98
N GLN A 119 -2.65 9.36 -3.83
CA GLN A 119 -3.68 8.33 -3.73
C GLN A 119 -4.83 8.61 -4.71
N PRO A 120 -5.38 7.57 -5.35
CA PRO A 120 -6.52 7.75 -6.24
C PRO A 120 -7.80 8.10 -5.47
N GLU A 121 -8.62 8.98 -6.03
CA GLU A 121 -9.99 9.18 -5.55
C GLU A 121 -10.85 7.95 -5.92
N ILE A 122 -11.56 7.40 -4.94
CA ILE A 122 -12.50 6.30 -5.15
C ILE A 122 -13.92 6.85 -5.06
N ARG A 123 -14.65 6.78 -6.18
CA ARG A 123 -16.05 7.25 -6.24
C ARG A 123 -16.99 6.07 -6.10
N VAL A 124 -17.74 6.04 -5.00
CA VAL A 124 -18.84 5.07 -4.83
C VAL A 124 -20.05 5.47 -5.67
N GLY A 125 -20.71 4.47 -6.25
CA GLY A 125 -21.90 4.67 -7.06
C GLY A 125 -23.10 5.16 -6.22
N PRO A 126 -24.15 5.69 -6.86
CA PRO A 126 -25.31 6.27 -6.16
C PRO A 126 -26.11 5.26 -5.30
N PHE A 127 -25.85 3.97 -5.45
CA PHE A 127 -26.53 2.89 -4.74
C PHE A 127 -25.70 2.31 -3.58
N ASP A 128 -24.38 2.48 -3.59
CA ASP A 128 -23.52 2.08 -2.47
C ASP A 128 -23.41 3.25 -1.48
N LYS A 129 -24.36 3.26 -0.55
CA LYS A 129 -24.45 4.30 0.50
C LYS A 129 -23.51 4.04 1.69
N MET A 130 -22.96 2.82 1.79
CA MET A 130 -22.06 2.42 2.87
C MET A 130 -20.87 1.66 2.28
N ARG A 131 -19.67 2.03 2.73
CA ARG A 131 -18.46 1.26 2.47
C ARG A 131 -18.58 -0.12 3.15
N PRO A 132 -18.22 -1.22 2.48
CA PRO A 132 -17.98 -2.49 3.12
C PRO A 132 -17.06 -2.34 4.35
N PRO A 133 -17.35 -3.00 5.47
CA PRO A 133 -16.63 -2.80 6.74
C PRO A 133 -15.13 -3.17 6.70
N PHE A 134 -14.67 -3.77 5.61
CA PHE A 134 -13.30 -4.26 5.43
C PHE A 134 -12.56 -3.61 4.26
N GLU A 135 -13.18 -2.64 3.58
CA GLU A 135 -12.51 -1.89 2.53
C GLU A 135 -11.70 -0.74 3.14
N CYS A 136 -10.47 -0.54 2.64
CA CYS A 136 -9.64 0.57 3.08
C CYS A 136 -10.33 1.91 2.78
N PRO A 137 -10.26 2.90 3.67
CA PRO A 137 -10.68 4.26 3.37
C PRO A 137 -9.93 4.84 2.16
N ALA A 138 -10.63 5.61 1.35
CA ALA A 138 -10.08 6.46 0.31
C ALA A 138 -9.88 7.89 0.85
N VAL A 139 -9.03 8.68 0.19
CA VAL A 139 -8.76 10.08 0.57
C VAL A 139 -10.01 10.97 0.56
N ASN A 140 -11.01 10.61 -0.22
CA ASN A 140 -12.25 11.36 -0.40
C ASN A 140 -13.43 10.83 0.44
N ASP A 141 -13.15 10.03 1.47
CA ASP A 141 -14.14 9.56 2.44
C ASP A 141 -14.41 10.54 3.59
#